data_AF-A0AAF0E6F3-F1
#
_entry.id   AF-A0AAF0E6F3-F1
#
_cell.length_a   1.000
_cell.length_b   1.000
_cell.length_c   1.000
_cell.angle_alpha   90.00
_cell.angle_beta   90.00
_cell.angle_gamma   90.00
#
_symmetry.space_group_name_H-M   'P 1'
#
loop_
_entity.id
_entity.type
_entity.pdbx_description
1 polymer ?
#
loop_
_entity_poly.entity_id
_entity_poly.type
_entity_poly.pdbx_seq_one_letter_code
_entity_poly.pdbx_strand_id
1 'polypeptide(L)'
;MALLVVTGLPSSGRSTRVNELAHFLEGKIADHPTLSHVKIVRGEDVHADLSVYESQKSESSARAAYLSAVRRALNQKTIVMADGGPGLNIKGSRYELWCATRELGLRCVTLAFRFEEPTSDARWHRPLFTAISSHLDNKLEVLPTPLDDIWGALTQSNVQPPKSVTLVRKKTANNGLELLDTATHAVLNSLNEQRTLGTPMAGRVLLPLPANFASPPLALDVPAVSAFPSPARLQTMRRQFVRIYASKAEYAEGLALTSDDAPERHIAQLFVVWLQECIASNKTP
;
A
#
# COMPACT_ATOMS: atom_id res chain seq x y z
N MET A 1 36.05 -9.29 -8.21
CA MET A 1 36.21 -9.19 -6.74
C MET A 1 36.09 -7.74 -6.36
N ALA A 2 35.24 -7.46 -5.40
CA ALA A 2 34.80 -6.13 -5.09
C ALA A 2 34.64 -5.98 -3.59
N LEU A 3 34.76 -4.74 -3.10
CA LEU A 3 34.32 -4.34 -1.78
C LEU A 3 32.94 -3.68 -1.90
N LEU A 4 31.98 -4.16 -1.12
CA LEU A 4 30.74 -3.44 -0.83
C LEU A 4 30.86 -2.81 0.56
N VAL A 5 30.91 -1.49 0.60
CA VAL A 5 30.88 -0.72 1.84
C VAL A 5 29.43 -0.42 2.19
N VAL A 6 28.96 -0.90 3.35
CA VAL A 6 27.59 -0.68 3.81
C VAL A 6 27.57 0.30 4.98
N THR A 7 26.99 1.47 4.75
CA THR A 7 26.94 2.59 5.72
C THR A 7 25.50 2.93 6.08
N GLY A 8 25.29 3.51 7.25
CA GLY A 8 23.98 3.95 7.73
C GLY A 8 23.90 3.99 9.26
N LEU A 9 22.82 4.53 9.80
CA LEU A 9 22.65 4.59 11.26
C LEU A 9 22.46 3.20 11.87
N PRO A 10 22.75 3.02 13.16
CA PRO A 10 22.32 1.84 13.92
C PRO A 10 20.83 1.55 13.67
N SER A 11 20.46 0.26 13.64
CA SER A 11 19.08 -0.20 13.45
C SER A 11 18.39 0.17 12.12
N SER A 12 19.10 0.71 11.12
CA SER A 12 18.53 1.02 9.80
C SER A 12 18.27 -0.21 8.90
N GLY A 13 18.37 -1.43 9.43
CA GLY A 13 18.15 -2.68 8.68
C GLY A 13 19.33 -3.15 7.81
N ARG A 14 20.52 -2.52 7.96
CA ARG A 14 21.75 -2.86 7.22
C ARG A 14 22.07 -4.35 7.24
N SER A 15 22.21 -4.93 8.43
CA SER A 15 22.65 -6.32 8.57
C SER A 15 21.65 -7.32 7.98
N THR A 16 20.34 -7.06 8.11
CA THR A 16 19.30 -7.85 7.44
C THR A 16 19.50 -7.84 5.93
N ARG A 17 19.62 -6.65 5.34
CA ARG A 17 19.80 -6.51 3.89
C ARG A 17 21.14 -7.05 3.41
N VAL A 18 22.20 -6.94 4.21
CA VAL A 18 23.51 -7.54 3.91
C VAL A 18 23.39 -9.07 3.83
N ASN A 19 22.68 -9.70 4.77
CA ASN A 19 22.46 -11.15 4.73
C ASN A 19 21.65 -11.57 3.50
N GLU A 20 20.58 -10.83 3.16
CA GLU A 20 19.81 -11.06 1.93
C GLU A 20 20.67 -10.93 0.66
N LEU A 21 21.51 -9.88 0.59
CA LEU A 21 22.43 -9.68 -0.53
C LEU A 21 23.48 -10.79 -0.60
N ALA A 22 24.03 -11.21 0.54
CA ALA A 22 25.01 -12.29 0.58
C ALA A 22 24.42 -13.58 0.01
N HIS A 23 23.22 -13.96 0.45
CA HIS A 23 22.51 -15.12 -0.07
C HIS A 23 22.23 -15.02 -1.59
N PHE A 24 21.77 -13.86 -2.05
CA PHE A 24 21.57 -13.60 -3.48
C PHE A 24 22.88 -13.73 -4.28
N LEU A 25 23.97 -13.17 -3.77
CA LEU A 25 25.28 -13.19 -4.44
C LEU A 25 25.90 -14.58 -4.45
N GLU A 26 25.76 -15.35 -3.38
CA GLU A 26 26.20 -16.75 -3.32
C GLU A 26 25.54 -17.58 -4.44
N GLY A 27 24.23 -17.40 -4.67
CA GLY A 27 23.54 -18.03 -5.79
C GLY A 27 24.07 -17.60 -7.17
N LYS A 28 24.55 -16.37 -7.32
CA LYS A 28 25.13 -15.85 -8.57
C LYS A 28 26.59 -16.25 -8.79
N ILE A 29 27.32 -16.59 -7.72
CA ILE A 29 28.72 -16.99 -7.82
C ILE A 29 28.86 -18.37 -8.47
N ALA A 30 27.87 -19.25 -8.32
CA ALA A 30 27.87 -20.59 -8.93
C ALA A 30 28.12 -20.55 -10.45
N ASP A 31 27.58 -19.54 -11.14
CA ASP A 31 27.69 -19.39 -12.60
C ASP A 31 28.83 -18.44 -13.03
N HIS A 32 29.61 -17.90 -12.09
CA HIS A 32 30.61 -16.87 -12.39
C HIS A 32 32.02 -17.47 -12.57
N PRO A 33 32.77 -17.12 -13.64
CA PRO A 33 34.02 -17.82 -13.99
C PRO A 33 35.18 -17.62 -13.01
N THR A 34 35.18 -16.54 -12.22
CA THR A 34 36.32 -16.15 -11.36
C THR A 34 35.99 -15.90 -9.90
N LEU A 35 34.71 -15.84 -9.54
CA LEU A 35 34.32 -15.59 -8.15
C LEU A 35 34.10 -16.93 -7.46
N SER A 36 34.43 -16.99 -6.17
CA SER A 36 34.31 -18.24 -5.40
C SER A 36 33.66 -18.03 -4.03
N HIS A 37 33.73 -16.82 -3.47
CA HIS A 37 33.28 -16.58 -2.10
C HIS A 37 32.59 -15.22 -1.94
N VAL A 38 31.62 -15.17 -1.01
CA VAL A 38 31.14 -13.94 -0.37
C VAL A 38 31.65 -13.95 1.07
N LYS A 39 32.18 -12.83 1.55
CA LYS A 39 32.63 -12.68 2.94
C LYS A 39 32.07 -11.39 3.52
N ILE A 40 31.34 -11.52 4.62
CA ILE A 40 30.87 -10.39 5.43
C ILE A 40 31.90 -10.10 6.52
N VAL A 41 32.17 -8.82 6.78
CA VAL A 41 33.03 -8.33 7.87
C VAL A 41 32.24 -7.29 8.69
N ARG A 42 32.07 -7.57 9.99
CA ARG A 42 31.30 -6.78 10.97
C ARG A 42 32.19 -6.22 12.08
N GLY A 43 31.64 -5.29 12.88
CA GLY A 43 32.34 -4.78 14.07
C GLY A 43 32.64 -5.88 15.09
N GLU A 44 31.75 -6.87 15.21
CA GLU A 44 31.92 -8.03 16.11
C GLU A 44 33.16 -8.87 15.76
N ASP A 45 33.53 -8.95 14.46
CA ASP A 45 34.71 -9.71 14.01
C ASP A 45 36.04 -9.12 14.49
N VAL A 46 36.03 -7.89 15.03
CA VAL A 46 37.20 -7.22 15.60
C VAL A 46 37.04 -6.93 17.09
N HIS A 47 36.11 -7.60 17.76
CA HIS A 47 35.80 -7.40 19.18
C HIS A 47 35.48 -5.93 19.50
N ALA A 48 34.86 -5.22 18.55
CA ALA A 48 34.42 -3.85 18.75
C ALA A 48 33.00 -3.84 19.33
N ASP A 49 32.93 -3.99 20.65
CA ASP A 49 31.69 -3.79 21.41
C ASP A 49 31.28 -2.31 21.43
N LEU A 50 30.03 -2.02 21.83
CA LEU A 50 29.53 -0.64 21.89
C LEU A 50 30.35 0.29 22.79
N SER A 51 31.07 -0.25 23.77
CA SER A 51 31.97 0.51 24.66
C SER A 51 33.14 1.16 23.91
N VAL A 52 33.48 0.71 22.70
CA VAL A 52 34.56 1.35 21.91
C VAL A 52 34.23 2.80 21.57
N TYR A 53 32.95 3.18 21.56
CA TYR A 53 32.49 4.54 21.27
C TYR A 53 32.52 5.48 22.49
N GLU A 54 32.90 5.00 23.68
CA GLU A 54 32.97 5.82 24.91
C GLU A 54 34.11 6.85 24.87
N SER A 55 35.18 6.58 24.11
CA SER A 55 36.31 7.51 23.98
C SER A 55 36.83 7.56 22.54
N GLN A 56 37.39 8.70 22.16
CA GLN A 56 38.01 8.87 20.84
C GLN A 56 39.21 7.92 20.64
N LYS A 57 39.93 7.57 21.72
CA LYS A 57 41.09 6.67 21.64
C LYS A 57 40.67 5.23 21.34
N SER A 58 39.64 4.73 22.03
CA SER A 58 39.08 3.39 21.79
C SER A 58 38.45 3.31 20.40
N GLU A 59 37.72 4.35 19.98
CA GLU A 59 37.06 4.41 18.68
C GLU A 59 38.09 4.41 17.52
N SER A 60 39.17 5.20 17.66
CA SER A 60 40.28 5.22 16.70
C SER A 60 40.97 3.86 16.56
N SER A 61 41.21 3.17 17.68
CA SER A 61 41.78 1.82 17.70
C SER A 61 40.85 0.81 17.01
N ALA A 62 39.56 0.81 17.36
CA ALA A 62 38.56 -0.06 16.77
C ALA A 62 38.41 0.16 15.25
N ARG A 63 38.47 1.42 14.80
CA ARG A 63 38.48 1.77 13.37
C ARG A 63 39.70 1.19 12.65
N ALA A 64 40.90 1.32 13.23
CA ALA A 64 42.12 0.77 12.65
C ALA A 64 42.05 -0.77 12.58
N ALA A 65 41.53 -1.42 13.62
CA ALA A 65 41.32 -2.87 13.65
C ALA A 65 40.33 -3.32 12.57
N TYR A 66 39.20 -2.62 12.43
CA TYR A 66 38.18 -2.90 11.41
C TYR A 66 38.73 -2.73 9.99
N LEU A 67 39.44 -1.63 9.72
CA LEU A 67 40.13 -1.41 8.44
C LEU A 67 41.10 -2.57 8.12
N SER A 68 41.86 -3.01 9.12
CA SER A 68 42.80 -4.13 8.98
C SER A 68 42.08 -5.45 8.66
N ALA A 69 40.95 -5.72 9.31
CA ALA A 69 40.14 -6.92 9.06
C ALA A 69 39.55 -6.92 7.64
N VAL A 70 39.00 -5.80 7.18
CA VAL A 70 38.48 -5.69 5.81
C VAL A 70 39.61 -5.87 4.79
N ARG A 71 40.77 -5.21 5.01
CA ARG A 71 41.96 -5.35 4.14
C ARG A 71 42.41 -6.80 3.99
N ARG A 72 42.45 -7.57 5.08
CA ARG A 72 42.81 -9.00 5.04
C ARG A 72 41.82 -9.85 4.25
N ALA A 73 40.54 -9.48 4.23
CA ALA A 73 39.51 -10.21 3.50
C ALA A 73 39.54 -9.94 1.99
N LEU A 74 40.10 -8.80 1.55
CA LEU A 74 40.12 -8.41 0.14
C LEU A 74 41.03 -9.34 -0.69
N ASN A 75 40.47 -9.93 -1.75
CA ASN A 75 41.24 -10.71 -2.71
C ASN A 75 40.54 -10.84 -4.08
N GLN A 76 41.35 -11.07 -5.11
CA GLN A 76 41.26 -12.17 -6.09
C GLN A 76 39.93 -12.85 -6.51
N LYS A 77 39.14 -13.32 -5.57
CA LYS A 77 38.07 -14.30 -5.81
C LYS A 77 36.85 -14.07 -4.93
N THR A 78 36.92 -13.06 -4.07
CA THR A 78 35.93 -12.82 -3.01
C THR A 78 35.21 -11.50 -3.24
N ILE A 79 33.90 -11.49 -2.99
CA ILE A 79 33.14 -10.27 -2.75
C ILE A 79 33.15 -10.03 -1.24
N VAL A 80 33.78 -8.94 -0.80
CA VAL A 80 33.81 -8.57 0.62
C VAL A 80 32.72 -7.55 0.90
N MET A 81 31.94 -7.75 1.96
CA MET A 81 30.88 -6.85 2.40
C MET A 81 31.24 -6.30 3.78
N ALA A 82 31.60 -5.02 3.85
CA ALA A 82 31.87 -4.32 5.11
C ALA A 82 30.54 -3.81 5.70
N ASP A 83 30.00 -4.53 6.68
CA ASP A 83 28.68 -4.30 7.29
C ASP A 83 28.81 -3.53 8.62
N GLY A 84 28.53 -2.23 8.56
CA GLY A 84 28.25 -1.39 9.72
C GLY A 84 29.34 -1.25 10.80
N GLY A 85 30.58 -1.66 10.55
CA GLY A 85 31.66 -1.61 11.55
C GLY A 85 32.17 -0.21 11.93
N PRO A 86 33.08 -0.12 12.91
CA PRO A 86 33.66 1.14 13.38
C PRO A 86 34.20 2.01 12.24
N GLY A 87 33.83 3.29 12.25
CA GLY A 87 34.25 4.26 11.24
C GLY A 87 33.47 4.25 9.93
N LEU A 88 32.57 3.28 9.65
CA LEU A 88 31.83 3.31 8.38
C LEU A 88 30.88 4.51 8.22
N ASN A 89 30.47 5.13 9.32
CA ASN A 89 29.72 6.39 9.29
C ASN A 89 30.61 7.63 9.10
N ILE A 90 31.93 7.49 9.20
CA ILE A 90 32.91 8.57 9.03
C ILE A 90 33.42 8.61 7.58
N LYS A 91 33.41 9.81 6.97
CA LYS A 91 33.86 10.02 5.59
C LYS A 91 35.31 9.54 5.36
N GLY A 92 36.21 9.87 6.29
CA GLY A 92 37.63 9.52 6.20
C GLY A 92 37.87 8.01 6.17
N SER A 93 37.19 7.24 7.01
CA SER A 93 37.36 5.78 7.07
C SER A 93 36.82 5.08 5.84
N ARG A 94 35.69 5.56 5.28
CA ARG A 94 35.20 5.07 3.99
C ARG A 94 36.18 5.35 2.85
N TYR A 95 36.84 6.52 2.88
CA TYR A 95 37.88 6.85 1.92
C TYR A 95 39.11 5.93 2.06
N GLU A 96 39.55 5.63 3.29
CA GLU A 96 40.65 4.67 3.54
C GLU A 96 40.35 3.27 2.97
N LEU A 97 39.11 2.79 3.10
CA LEU A 97 38.66 1.53 2.51
C LEU A 97 38.64 1.56 0.98
N TRP A 98 38.18 2.68 0.40
CA TRP A 98 38.21 2.88 -1.04
C TRP A 98 39.64 2.86 -1.60
N CYS A 99 40.58 3.56 -0.94
CA CYS A 99 42.00 3.52 -1.29
C CYS A 99 42.56 2.10 -1.21
N ALA A 100 42.32 1.39 -0.10
CA ALA A 100 42.77 0.01 0.08
C ALA A 100 42.25 -0.95 -1.00
N THR A 101 41.01 -0.74 -1.44
CA THR A 101 40.40 -1.53 -2.52
C THR A 101 41.04 -1.22 -3.87
N ARG A 102 41.33 0.06 -4.14
CA ARG A 102 42.00 0.50 -5.38
C ARG A 102 43.45 0.05 -5.48
N GLU A 103 44.18 0.02 -4.37
CA GLU A 103 45.55 -0.51 -4.30
C GLU A 103 45.64 -1.95 -4.83
N LEU A 104 44.57 -2.74 -4.65
CA LEU A 104 44.47 -4.13 -5.12
C LEU A 104 43.83 -4.26 -6.51
N GLY A 105 43.53 -3.15 -7.20
CA GLY A 105 42.84 -3.16 -8.49
C GLY A 105 41.40 -3.68 -8.43
N LEU A 106 40.76 -3.61 -7.26
CA LEU A 106 39.42 -4.13 -7.03
C LEU A 106 38.34 -3.06 -7.23
N ARG A 107 37.09 -3.48 -7.48
CA ARG A 107 35.94 -2.57 -7.57
C ARG A 107 35.44 -2.22 -6.17
N CYS A 108 35.03 -0.97 -5.95
CA CYS A 108 34.45 -0.53 -4.68
C CYS A 108 33.06 0.07 -4.93
N VAL A 109 32.06 -0.41 -4.19
CA VAL A 109 30.66 0.06 -4.24
C VAL A 109 30.25 0.47 -2.83
N THR A 110 29.47 1.55 -2.69
CA THR A 110 28.91 1.98 -1.40
C THR A 110 27.40 1.87 -1.41
N LEU A 111 26.83 1.14 -0.46
CA LEU A 111 25.40 1.08 -0.18
C LEU A 111 25.12 1.89 1.10
N ALA A 112 24.27 2.90 0.99
CA ALA A 112 23.92 3.79 2.09
C ALA A 112 22.47 3.59 2.52
N PHE A 113 22.27 3.22 3.77
CA PHE A 113 20.97 3.22 4.42
C PHE A 113 20.73 4.61 4.99
N ARG A 114 19.77 5.29 4.39
CA ARG A 114 19.33 6.59 4.85
C ARG A 114 18.36 6.39 6.00
N PHE A 115 18.70 6.95 7.15
CA PHE A 115 17.68 7.27 8.14
C PHE A 115 16.94 8.50 7.64
N GLU A 116 15.63 8.38 7.47
CA GLU A 116 14.78 9.54 7.23
C GLU A 116 14.36 10.05 8.59
N GLU A 117 15.00 11.14 9.01
CA GLU A 117 14.66 11.80 10.28
C GLU A 117 13.18 12.19 10.26
N PRO A 118 12.45 12.04 11.38
CA PRO A 118 11.11 12.58 11.47
C PRO A 118 11.13 14.06 11.08
N THR A 119 10.44 14.40 10.00
CA THR A 119 10.31 15.79 9.58
C THR A 119 9.03 16.38 10.16
N SER A 120 9.09 17.64 10.57
CA SER A 120 7.88 18.36 10.98
C SER A 120 6.89 18.47 9.83
N ASP A 121 7.34 18.44 8.56
CA ASP A 121 6.49 18.51 7.36
C ASP A 121 5.45 17.39 7.26
N ALA A 122 5.79 16.19 7.72
CA ALA A 122 4.88 15.08 7.74
C ALA A 122 3.76 15.31 8.76
N ARG A 123 2.50 15.26 8.30
CA ARG A 123 1.31 15.44 9.16
C ARG A 123 1.27 14.50 10.35
N TRP A 124 1.80 13.29 10.21
CA TRP A 124 1.82 12.25 11.24
C TRP A 124 3.00 12.38 12.23
N HIS A 125 4.00 13.22 11.94
CA HIS A 125 5.08 13.51 12.90
C HIS A 125 4.79 14.74 13.75
N ARG A 126 3.76 15.54 13.44
CA ARG A 126 3.40 16.72 14.22
C ARG A 126 2.54 16.33 15.44
N PRO A 127 2.81 16.90 16.62
CA PRO A 127 3.92 17.79 16.96
C PRO A 127 5.24 17.02 17.15
N LEU A 128 6.31 17.51 16.52
CA LEU A 128 7.64 16.90 16.59
C LEU A 128 8.51 17.68 17.57
N PHE A 129 9.06 16.98 18.56
CA PHE A 129 10.02 17.53 19.53
C PHE A 129 11.38 16.88 19.34
N THR A 130 12.44 17.68 19.29
CA THR A 130 13.82 17.19 19.17
C THR A 130 14.55 17.39 20.49
N ALA A 131 15.13 16.31 21.01
CA ALA A 131 15.88 16.33 22.26
C ALA A 131 17.35 15.99 21.95
N ILE A 132 18.29 16.83 22.41
CA ILE A 132 19.73 16.59 22.27
C ILE A 132 20.21 16.04 23.60
N SER A 133 20.86 14.87 23.56
CA SER A 133 21.52 14.29 24.71
C SER A 133 22.96 14.78 24.77
N SER A 134 23.33 15.50 25.82
CA SER A 134 24.71 15.85 26.13
C SER A 134 25.19 15.09 27.36
N HIS A 135 26.48 14.78 27.41
CA HIS A 135 27.13 14.24 28.58
C HIS A 135 27.94 15.36 29.23
N LEU A 136 27.31 16.11 30.13
CA LEU A 136 28.02 17.03 31.04
C LEU A 136 28.15 16.32 32.39
N ASP A 137 29.35 16.30 32.98
CA ASP A 137 29.62 15.76 34.32
C ASP A 137 29.17 14.29 34.56
N ASN A 138 29.36 13.40 33.56
CA ASN A 138 28.94 11.99 33.61
C ASN A 138 27.43 11.77 33.88
N LYS A 139 26.60 12.80 33.67
CA LYS A 139 25.14 12.69 33.68
C LYS A 139 24.61 12.88 32.26
N LEU A 140 23.64 12.05 31.89
CA LEU A 140 22.91 12.18 30.64
C LEU A 140 21.92 13.35 30.80
N GLU A 141 22.30 14.54 30.34
CA GLU A 141 21.40 15.68 30.31
C GLU A 141 20.75 15.77 28.93
N VAL A 142 19.44 15.57 28.89
CA VAL A 142 18.65 15.74 27.67
C VAL A 142 17.95 17.09 27.77
N LEU A 143 18.71 18.18 27.56
CA LEU A 143 18.22 19.54 27.64
C LEU A 143 18.57 20.35 26.39
N PRO A 144 17.64 21.19 25.90
CA PRO A 144 16.33 21.50 26.48
C PRO A 144 15.23 20.57 25.94
N THR A 145 14.69 19.68 26.78
CA THR A 145 13.45 18.97 26.44
C THR A 145 12.26 19.88 26.81
N PRO A 146 11.42 20.31 25.85
CA PRO A 146 10.34 21.25 26.12
C PRO A 146 9.13 20.54 26.75
N LEU A 147 9.22 20.27 28.05
CA LEU A 147 8.23 19.49 28.79
C LEU A 147 6.82 20.11 28.76
N ASP A 148 6.73 21.43 28.89
CA ASP A 148 5.45 22.15 28.87
C ASP A 148 4.79 22.11 27.49
N ASP A 149 5.58 22.24 26.42
CA ASP A 149 5.06 22.16 25.05
C ASP A 149 4.61 20.74 24.71
N ILE A 150 5.32 19.72 25.21
CA ILE A 150 4.91 18.32 25.10
C ILE A 150 3.58 18.11 25.84
N TRP A 151 3.45 18.65 27.06
CA TRP A 151 2.22 18.56 27.83
C TRP A 151 1.04 19.24 27.11
N GLY A 152 1.27 20.44 26.57
CA GLY A 152 0.28 21.16 25.76
C GLY A 152 -0.11 20.38 24.51
N ALA A 153 0.85 19.79 23.80
CA ALA A 153 0.60 18.92 22.67
C ALA A 153 -0.27 17.70 23.03
N LEU A 154 -0.02 17.06 24.18
CA LEU A 154 -0.77 15.88 24.60
C LEU A 154 -2.19 16.21 25.07
N THR A 155 -2.39 17.38 25.68
CA THR A 155 -3.65 17.71 26.36
C THR A 155 -4.53 18.70 25.61
N GLN A 156 -3.94 19.57 24.80
CA GLN A 156 -4.63 20.70 24.16
C GLN A 156 -4.58 20.65 22.62
N SER A 157 -3.89 19.67 22.02
CA SER A 157 -3.84 19.60 20.55
C SER A 157 -5.18 19.20 19.94
N ASN A 158 -5.56 19.88 18.85
CA ASN A 158 -6.73 19.53 18.08
C ASN A 158 -6.53 18.16 17.42
N VAL A 159 -7.25 17.15 17.93
CA VAL A 159 -7.28 15.80 17.37
C VAL A 159 -7.83 15.89 15.94
N GLN A 160 -7.04 15.40 14.97
CA GLN A 160 -7.54 15.36 13.58
C GLN A 160 -8.74 14.42 13.50
N PRO A 161 -9.86 14.85 12.89
CA PRO A 161 -11.02 14.00 12.78
C PRO A 161 -10.66 12.75 11.95
N PRO A 162 -11.22 11.58 12.31
CA PRO A 162 -10.98 10.35 11.57
C PRO A 162 -11.38 10.54 10.10
N LYS A 163 -10.53 10.08 9.18
CA LYS A 163 -10.82 10.15 7.75
C LYS A 163 -12.08 9.34 7.44
N SER A 164 -12.84 9.76 6.44
CA SER A 164 -14.05 9.08 5.98
C SER A 164 -13.84 7.60 5.61
N VAL A 165 -12.62 7.24 5.20
CA VAL A 165 -12.19 5.87 4.90
C VAL A 165 -12.07 5.00 6.16
N THR A 166 -11.70 5.60 7.29
CA THR A 166 -11.56 4.92 8.59
C THR A 166 -12.82 4.97 9.45
N LEU A 167 -13.79 5.82 9.07
CA LEU A 167 -15.11 5.76 9.67
C LEU A 167 -15.73 4.43 9.29
N VAL A 168 -15.89 3.56 10.28
CA VAL A 168 -16.75 2.39 10.17
C VAL A 168 -18.14 2.91 9.85
N ARG A 169 -18.50 2.92 8.56
CA ARG A 169 -19.87 3.21 8.15
C ARG A 169 -20.71 2.18 8.88
N LYS A 170 -21.59 2.64 9.78
CA LYS A 170 -22.62 1.77 10.34
C LYS A 170 -23.27 1.11 9.14
N LYS A 171 -23.21 -0.22 9.03
CA LYS A 171 -24.00 -0.96 8.03
C LYS A 171 -25.44 -0.57 8.31
N THR A 172 -26.03 0.28 7.48
CA THR A 172 -27.45 0.59 7.55
C THR A 172 -28.19 -0.74 7.38
N ALA A 173 -29.08 -1.06 8.30
CA ALA A 173 -29.82 -2.32 8.37
C ALA A 173 -30.87 -2.49 7.25
N ASN A 174 -30.74 -1.75 6.15
CA ASN A 174 -31.69 -1.81 5.07
C ASN A 174 -31.10 -2.71 3.99
N ASN A 175 -31.64 -3.92 3.87
CA ASN A 175 -31.45 -4.84 2.73
C ASN A 175 -31.85 -4.19 1.38
N GLY A 176 -32.05 -2.88 1.29
CA GLY A 176 -32.45 -2.17 0.08
C GLY A 176 -31.48 -2.32 -1.08
N LEU A 177 -30.16 -2.40 -0.82
CA LEU A 177 -29.19 -2.65 -1.90
C LEU A 177 -29.30 -4.09 -2.43
N GLU A 178 -29.51 -5.05 -1.54
CA GLU A 178 -29.72 -6.45 -1.90
C GLU A 178 -31.05 -6.63 -2.65
N LEU A 179 -32.12 -5.98 -2.19
CA LEU A 179 -33.43 -5.93 -2.87
C LEU A 179 -33.31 -5.28 -4.25
N LEU A 180 -32.54 -4.19 -4.38
CA LEU A 180 -32.31 -3.50 -5.65
C LEU A 180 -31.57 -4.39 -6.66
N ASP A 181 -30.49 -5.06 -6.24
CA ASP A 181 -29.75 -5.96 -7.12
C ASP A 181 -30.59 -7.20 -7.46
N THR A 182 -31.27 -7.80 -6.49
CA THR A 182 -32.13 -8.98 -6.71
C THR A 182 -33.28 -8.67 -7.67
N ALA A 183 -34.00 -7.56 -7.47
CA ALA A 183 -35.11 -7.16 -8.32
C ALA A 183 -34.69 -6.81 -9.75
N THR A 184 -33.62 -6.02 -9.90
CA THR A 184 -33.13 -5.64 -11.24
C THR A 184 -32.53 -6.84 -11.98
N HIS A 185 -31.90 -7.77 -11.26
CA HIS A 185 -31.38 -9.01 -11.82
C HIS A 185 -32.50 -9.96 -12.28
N ALA A 186 -33.60 -10.06 -11.51
CA ALA A 186 -34.77 -10.85 -11.88
C ALA A 186 -35.40 -10.36 -13.19
N VAL A 187 -35.53 -9.03 -13.36
CA VAL A 187 -36.01 -8.41 -14.61
C VAL A 187 -35.10 -8.76 -15.80
N LEU A 188 -33.77 -8.67 -15.63
CA LEU A 188 -32.83 -9.02 -16.71
C LEU A 188 -32.84 -10.51 -17.05
N ASN A 189 -32.96 -11.39 -16.06
CA ASN A 189 -33.06 -12.83 -16.28
C ASN A 189 -34.32 -13.16 -17.09
N SER A 190 -35.46 -12.59 -16.70
CA SER A 190 -36.73 -12.74 -17.43
C SER A 190 -36.61 -12.26 -18.88
N LEU A 191 -35.91 -11.14 -19.10
CA LEU A 191 -35.66 -10.62 -20.44
C LEU A 191 -34.73 -11.52 -21.26
N ASN A 192 -33.73 -12.13 -20.62
CA ASN A 192 -32.85 -13.08 -21.29
C ASN A 192 -33.56 -14.39 -21.63
N GLU A 193 -34.43 -14.88 -20.76
CA GLU A 193 -35.30 -16.04 -21.01
C GLU A 193 -36.22 -15.81 -22.22
N GLN A 194 -36.85 -14.64 -22.31
CA GLN A 194 -37.66 -14.27 -23.47
C GLN A 194 -36.85 -14.24 -24.78
N ARG A 195 -35.57 -13.87 -24.72
CA ARG A 195 -34.67 -13.94 -25.89
C ARG A 195 -34.33 -15.38 -26.27
N THR A 196 -34.07 -16.24 -25.28
CA THR A 196 -33.80 -17.66 -25.55
C THR A 196 -35.02 -18.38 -26.14
N LEU A 197 -36.22 -17.94 -25.76
CA LEU A 197 -37.49 -18.46 -26.28
C LEU A 197 -37.83 -17.93 -27.69
N GLY A 198 -37.04 -17.00 -28.23
CA GLY A 198 -37.25 -16.45 -29.57
C GLY A 198 -38.39 -15.43 -29.65
N THR A 199 -38.86 -14.90 -28.53
CA THR A 199 -39.88 -13.84 -28.51
C THR A 199 -39.35 -12.61 -29.26
N PRO A 200 -40.09 -12.04 -30.23
CA PRO A 200 -39.64 -10.84 -30.92
C PRO A 200 -39.52 -9.69 -29.92
N MET A 201 -38.33 -9.11 -29.82
CA MET A 201 -38.03 -7.97 -28.94
C MET A 201 -38.51 -6.66 -29.57
N ALA A 202 -39.79 -6.63 -29.96
CA ALA A 202 -40.45 -5.52 -30.61
C ALA A 202 -41.90 -5.44 -30.11
N GLY A 203 -42.33 -4.24 -29.70
CA GLY A 203 -43.64 -4.06 -29.08
C GLY A 203 -43.67 -4.49 -27.62
N ARG A 204 -44.82 -4.95 -27.14
CA ARG A 204 -45.06 -5.24 -25.72
C ARG A 204 -44.52 -6.63 -25.35
N VAL A 205 -43.39 -6.67 -24.65
CA VAL A 205 -42.77 -7.92 -24.15
C VAL A 205 -43.22 -8.17 -22.71
N LEU A 206 -43.83 -9.32 -22.45
CA LEU A 206 -44.23 -9.71 -21.10
C LEU A 206 -43.06 -10.37 -20.37
N LEU A 207 -42.74 -9.86 -19.19
CA LEU A 207 -41.66 -10.34 -18.32
C LEU A 207 -42.27 -11.16 -17.18
N PRO A 208 -42.20 -12.51 -17.23
CA PRO A 208 -42.63 -13.36 -16.14
C PRO A 208 -41.61 -13.23 -15.00
N LEU A 209 -41.94 -12.45 -13.97
CA LEU A 209 -41.12 -12.36 -12.77
C LEU A 209 -41.37 -13.56 -11.85
N PRO A 210 -40.39 -13.96 -11.02
CA PRO A 210 -40.58 -15.04 -10.07
C PRO A 210 -41.68 -14.72 -9.02
N ALA A 211 -42.23 -15.74 -8.38
CA ALA A 211 -43.44 -15.65 -7.56
C ALA A 211 -43.36 -14.68 -6.35
N ASN A 212 -42.15 -14.28 -5.96
CA ASN A 212 -41.88 -13.25 -4.95
C ASN A 212 -42.26 -11.83 -5.40
N PHE A 213 -42.36 -11.59 -6.72
CA PHE A 213 -42.88 -10.35 -7.27
C PHE A 213 -44.40 -10.51 -7.46
N ALA A 214 -45.21 -9.81 -6.67
CA ALA A 214 -46.68 -9.85 -6.76
C ALA A 214 -47.19 -9.71 -8.22
N SER A 215 -48.26 -10.39 -8.61
CA SER A 215 -48.86 -10.34 -9.97
C SER A 215 -49.51 -8.98 -10.27
N PRO A 216 -49.72 -8.54 -11.54
CA PRO A 216 -49.52 -9.19 -12.86
C PRO A 216 -48.10 -9.07 -13.48
N PRO A 217 -47.76 -9.81 -14.56
CA PRO A 217 -46.45 -9.72 -15.24
C PRO A 217 -46.15 -8.28 -15.69
N LEU A 218 -44.88 -7.86 -15.55
CA LEU A 218 -44.46 -6.55 -16.03
C LEU A 218 -44.34 -6.56 -17.54
N ALA A 219 -44.75 -5.46 -18.18
CA ALA A 219 -44.64 -5.30 -19.62
C ALA A 219 -43.50 -4.33 -19.93
N LEU A 220 -42.56 -4.76 -20.77
CA LEU A 220 -41.54 -3.92 -21.37
C LEU A 220 -42.00 -3.55 -22.78
N ASP A 221 -42.49 -2.34 -22.95
CA ASP A 221 -42.75 -1.76 -24.27
C ASP A 221 -41.44 -1.39 -24.95
N VAL A 222 -41.06 -2.16 -25.97
CA VAL A 222 -39.87 -1.94 -26.76
C VAL A 222 -40.25 -1.15 -28.01
N PRO A 223 -39.70 0.07 -28.22
CA PRO A 223 -39.94 0.81 -29.45
C PRO A 223 -39.41 0.02 -30.67
N ALA A 224 -39.97 0.28 -31.86
CA ALA A 224 -39.53 -0.32 -33.11
C ALA A 224 -38.13 0.21 -33.52
N VAL A 225 -37.11 -0.17 -32.78
CA VAL A 225 -35.71 0.17 -33.00
C VAL A 225 -35.07 -0.93 -33.85
N SER A 226 -34.14 -0.57 -34.74
CA SER A 226 -33.49 -1.49 -35.68
C SER A 226 -32.70 -2.62 -35.02
N ALA A 227 -32.27 -2.47 -33.76
CA ALA A 227 -31.62 -3.53 -32.99
C ALA A 227 -31.84 -3.36 -31.48
N PHE A 228 -32.28 -4.43 -30.82
CA PHE A 228 -32.41 -4.47 -29.36
C PHE A 228 -31.02 -4.58 -28.69
N PRO A 229 -30.77 -3.95 -27.52
CA PRO A 229 -29.44 -3.94 -26.87
C PRO A 229 -28.85 -5.33 -26.61
N SER A 230 -27.54 -5.52 -26.72
CA SER A 230 -26.90 -6.79 -26.34
C SER A 230 -27.06 -7.10 -24.84
N PRO A 231 -26.95 -8.38 -24.41
CA PRO A 231 -26.96 -8.73 -22.99
C PRO A 231 -25.94 -7.94 -22.15
N ALA A 232 -24.73 -7.72 -22.69
CA ALA A 232 -23.69 -6.92 -22.05
C ALA A 232 -24.09 -5.44 -21.87
N ARG A 233 -24.81 -4.87 -22.85
CA ARG A 233 -25.34 -3.51 -22.76
C ARG A 233 -26.43 -3.41 -21.69
N LEU A 234 -27.34 -4.37 -21.62
CA LEU A 234 -28.36 -4.43 -20.55
C LEU A 234 -27.74 -4.54 -19.16
N GLN A 235 -26.70 -5.37 -19.00
CA GLN A 235 -25.97 -5.48 -17.74
C GLN A 235 -25.27 -4.16 -17.38
N THR A 236 -24.80 -3.41 -18.38
CA THR A 236 -24.21 -2.08 -18.17
C THR A 236 -25.26 -1.06 -17.72
N MET A 237 -26.44 -1.09 -18.35
CA MET A 237 -27.58 -0.26 -17.97
C MET A 237 -28.06 -0.59 -16.55
N ARG A 238 -28.13 -1.88 -16.17
CA ARG A 238 -28.39 -2.29 -14.78
C ARG A 238 -27.38 -1.69 -13.81
N ARG A 239 -26.08 -1.80 -14.10
CA ARG A 239 -25.04 -1.20 -13.23
C ARG A 239 -25.20 0.32 -13.12
N GLN A 240 -25.62 1.02 -14.18
CA GLN A 240 -25.92 2.46 -14.13
C GLN A 240 -27.12 2.75 -13.22
N PHE A 241 -28.22 2.01 -13.38
CA PHE A 241 -29.41 2.14 -12.54
C PHE A 241 -29.10 1.88 -11.06
N VAL A 242 -28.45 0.74 -10.76
CA VAL A 242 -28.04 0.38 -9.39
C VAL A 242 -27.15 1.46 -8.79
N ARG A 243 -26.20 2.01 -9.55
CA ARG A 243 -25.33 3.10 -9.08
C ARG A 243 -26.11 4.37 -8.74
N ILE A 244 -27.06 4.78 -9.58
CA ILE A 244 -27.89 5.98 -9.37
C ILE A 244 -28.74 5.79 -8.11
N TYR A 245 -29.44 4.66 -7.98
CA TYR A 245 -30.37 4.43 -6.88
C TYR A 245 -29.67 4.02 -5.57
N ALA A 246 -28.49 3.38 -5.63
CA ALA A 246 -27.65 3.16 -4.45
C ALA A 246 -27.15 4.49 -3.87
N SER A 247 -26.73 5.43 -4.73
CA SER A 247 -26.33 6.77 -4.25
C SER A 247 -27.50 7.53 -3.62
N LYS A 248 -28.73 7.39 -4.17
CA LYS A 248 -29.93 8.02 -3.61
C LYS A 248 -30.37 7.37 -2.29
N ALA A 249 -30.17 6.06 -2.12
CA ALA A 249 -30.47 5.35 -0.88
C ALA A 249 -29.53 5.71 0.28
N GLU A 250 -28.31 6.22 0.00
CA GLU A 250 -27.36 6.68 1.02
C GLU A 250 -27.72 8.05 1.63
N TYR A 251 -28.48 8.89 0.91
CA TYR A 251 -28.97 10.18 1.41
C TYR A 251 -30.46 10.04 1.75
N ALA A 252 -30.80 10.06 3.03
CA ALA A 252 -32.10 9.71 3.63
C ALA A 252 -33.37 10.45 3.11
N GLU A 253 -33.31 11.21 2.02
CA GLU A 253 -34.45 11.84 1.34
C GLU A 253 -34.75 11.25 -0.05
N GLY A 254 -33.99 10.25 -0.52
CA GLY A 254 -34.11 9.72 -1.87
C GLY A 254 -34.91 8.41 -1.97
N LEU A 255 -36.22 8.50 -2.24
CA LEU A 255 -37.14 7.39 -2.55
C LEU A 255 -37.17 6.27 -1.49
N ALA A 256 -38.26 6.16 -0.75
CA ALA A 256 -38.44 5.08 0.21
C ALA A 256 -38.71 3.74 -0.52
N LEU A 257 -37.66 3.14 -1.08
CA LEU A 257 -37.70 1.88 -1.83
C LEU A 257 -38.24 0.69 -1.01
N THR A 258 -38.26 0.84 0.32
CA THR A 258 -38.69 -0.19 1.29
C THR A 258 -39.97 0.17 2.04
N SER A 259 -40.62 1.31 1.77
CA SER A 259 -41.85 1.71 2.49
C SER A 259 -43.13 1.23 1.82
N ASP A 260 -43.02 0.64 0.63
CA ASP A 260 -44.16 0.16 -0.15
C ASP A 260 -44.53 -1.28 0.27
N ASP A 261 -45.81 -1.65 0.16
CA ASP A 261 -46.36 -2.96 0.58
C ASP A 261 -45.74 -4.14 -0.22
N ALA A 262 -45.13 -3.85 -1.38
CA ALA A 262 -44.36 -4.78 -2.22
C ALA A 262 -43.11 -4.12 -2.83
N PRO A 263 -42.00 -3.99 -2.07
CA PRO A 263 -40.83 -3.19 -2.48
C PRO A 263 -40.10 -3.77 -3.70
N GLU A 264 -40.04 -5.10 -3.81
CA GLU A 264 -39.42 -5.80 -4.95
C GLU A 264 -40.12 -5.47 -6.27
N ARG A 265 -41.47 -5.41 -6.24
CA ARG A 265 -42.28 -5.08 -7.41
C ARG A 265 -42.13 -3.61 -7.80
N HIS A 266 -42.14 -2.72 -6.82
CA HIS A 266 -41.93 -1.29 -7.05
C HIS A 266 -40.58 -1.03 -7.73
N ILE A 267 -39.51 -1.65 -7.22
CA ILE A 267 -38.17 -1.56 -7.81
C ILE A 267 -38.15 -2.11 -9.24
N ALA A 268 -38.76 -3.27 -9.47
CA ALA A 268 -38.83 -3.87 -10.80
C ALA A 268 -39.59 -2.97 -11.80
N GLN A 269 -40.67 -2.32 -11.38
CA GLN A 269 -41.43 -1.35 -12.19
C GLN A 269 -40.58 -0.13 -12.55
N LEU A 270 -39.92 0.48 -11.55
CA LEU A 270 -39.02 1.61 -11.77
C LEU A 270 -37.90 1.26 -12.74
N PHE A 271 -37.32 0.06 -12.60
CA PHE A 271 -36.26 -0.41 -13.49
C PHE A 271 -36.77 -0.65 -14.90
N VAL A 272 -37.96 -1.22 -15.08
CA VAL A 272 -38.58 -1.42 -16.41
C VAL A 272 -38.82 -0.07 -17.09
N VAL A 273 -39.44 0.89 -16.41
CA VAL A 273 -39.70 2.23 -16.97
C VAL A 273 -38.39 2.92 -17.36
N TRP A 274 -37.40 2.89 -16.48
CA TRP A 274 -36.08 3.46 -16.76
C TRP A 274 -35.39 2.75 -17.94
N LEU A 275 -35.52 1.42 -18.04
CA LEU A 275 -34.97 0.66 -19.15
C LEU A 275 -35.66 1.02 -20.47
N GLN A 276 -36.98 1.23 -20.47
CA GLN A 276 -37.74 1.70 -21.64
C GLN A 276 -37.23 3.05 -22.10
N GLU A 277 -37.09 4.02 -21.19
CA GLU A 277 -36.57 5.35 -21.50
C GLU A 277 -35.16 5.28 -22.10
N CYS A 278 -34.28 4.47 -21.52
CA CYS A 278 -32.92 4.34 -22.01
C CYS A 278 -32.83 3.62 -23.37
N ILE A 279 -33.70 2.64 -23.61
CA ILE A 279 -33.82 1.98 -24.93
C ILE A 279 -34.38 2.97 -25.97
N ALA A 280 -35.43 3.71 -25.62
CA ALA A 280 -36.09 4.67 -26.50
C ALA A 280 -35.21 5.87 -26.84
N SER A 281 -34.46 6.37 -25.87
CA SER A 281 -33.63 7.56 -26.06
C SER A 281 -32.44 7.31 -26.99
N ASN A 282 -32.06 6.05 -27.24
CA ASN A 282 -30.83 5.62 -27.93
C ASN A 282 -29.55 6.39 -27.51
N LYS A 283 -29.59 7.08 -26.35
CA LYS A 283 -28.48 7.86 -25.81
C LYS A 283 -27.46 6.89 -25.27
N THR A 284 -26.44 6.66 -26.07
CA THR A 284 -25.12 6.23 -25.59
C THR A 284 -24.56 7.31 -24.66
N PRO A 285 -23.77 6.97 -23.63
CA PRO A 285 -22.70 7.88 -23.23
C PRO A 285 -21.76 8.15 -24.42
#